data_AF-A0A2D6F3J8-F1
#
_entry.id   AF-A0A2D6F3J8-F1
#
_cell.length_a   1.000
_cell.length_b   1.000
_cell.length_c   1.000
_cell.angle_alpha   90.00
_cell.angle_beta   90.00
_cell.angle_gamma   90.00
#
_symmetry.space_group_name_H-M   'P 1'
#
loop_
_entity.id
_entity.type
_entity.pdbx_description
1 polymer ?
#
loop_
_entity_poly.entity_id
_entity_poly.type
_entity_poly.pdbx_seq_one_letter_code
_entity_poly.pdbx_strand_id
1 'polypeptide(L)'
;PKWSELYPLLPVTPGARQIFDMQVDIVQESCGNAVPLFNSNEQRDILKKWAERRGEQGLQDYWEDRNQESIYGKPTDILASPNGVKASA
;
A
#
# COMPACT_ATOMS: atom_id res chain seq x y z
N PRO A 1 3.36 18.84 22.14
CA PRO A 1 2.94 18.36 23.49
C PRO A 1 4.16 17.85 24.26
N LYS A 2 4.13 17.87 25.61
CA LYS A 2 5.24 17.37 26.45
C LYS A 2 5.10 15.88 26.77
N TRP A 3 6.21 15.22 27.11
CA TRP A 3 6.23 13.80 27.52
C TRP A 3 5.21 13.50 28.63
N SER A 4 5.14 14.34 29.65
CA SER A 4 4.23 14.20 30.78
C SER A 4 2.75 14.23 30.41
N GLU A 5 2.40 14.85 29.29
CA GLU A 5 1.02 14.95 28.78
C GLU A 5 0.65 13.73 27.94
N LEU A 6 1.60 13.19 27.16
CA LEU A 6 1.35 12.10 26.21
C LEU A 6 1.56 10.71 26.80
N TYR A 7 2.58 10.52 27.65
CA TYR A 7 2.93 9.21 28.20
C TYR A 7 1.76 8.51 28.93
N PRO A 8 0.91 9.22 29.71
CA PRO A 8 -0.25 8.60 30.35
C PRO A 8 -1.32 8.07 29.37
N LEU A 9 -1.28 8.48 28.10
CA LEU A 9 -2.23 8.02 27.06
C LEU A 9 -1.82 6.69 26.43
N LEU A 10 -0.61 6.20 26.72
CA LEU A 10 -0.04 4.98 26.15
C LEU A 10 0.05 3.87 27.21
N PRO A 11 0.04 2.58 26.80
CA PRO A 11 0.30 1.49 27.73
C PRO A 11 1.65 1.64 28.44
N VAL A 12 1.66 1.51 29.77
CA VAL A 12 2.88 1.63 30.58
C VAL A 12 3.86 0.52 30.19
N THR A 13 5.04 0.94 29.70
CA THR A 13 6.12 0.02 29.33
C THR A 13 7.43 0.50 29.96
N PRO A 14 8.13 -0.35 30.75
CA PRO A 14 9.41 0.02 31.39
C PRO A 14 10.51 0.45 30.42
N GLY A 15 10.38 0.10 29.13
CA GLY A 15 11.32 0.45 28.07
C GLY A 15 10.88 1.59 27.15
N ALA A 16 9.85 2.37 27.51
CA ALA A 16 9.40 3.50 26.68
C ALA A 16 10.50 4.57 26.55
N ARG A 17 10.94 4.85 25.32
CA ARG A 17 12.04 5.81 25.03
C ARG A 17 11.64 6.94 24.11
N GLN A 18 10.59 6.75 23.32
CA GLN A 18 10.15 7.70 22.30
C GLN A 18 8.63 7.68 22.23
N ILE A 19 8.03 8.83 21.96
CA ILE A 19 6.62 8.99 21.63
C ILE A 19 6.56 9.71 20.30
N PHE A 20 5.85 9.12 19.33
CA PHE A 20 5.61 9.75 18.03
C PHE A 20 4.26 10.45 18.07
N ASP A 21 4.30 11.78 18.06
CA ASP A 21 3.12 12.61 17.85
C ASP A 21 2.98 12.85 16.34
N MET A 22 2.04 12.17 15.71
CA MET A 22 1.84 12.24 14.26
C MET A 22 0.36 12.32 13.90
N GLN A 23 0.10 13.10 12.86
CA GLN A 23 -1.18 13.11 12.18
C GLN A 23 -1.14 12.07 11.07
N VAL A 24 -2.13 11.18 11.06
CA VAL A 24 -2.31 10.21 9.99
C VAL A 24 -3.44 10.71 9.09
N ASP A 25 -3.10 11.07 7.85
CA ASP A 25 -4.07 11.61 6.91
C ASP A 25 -4.95 10.52 6.27
N ILE A 26 -4.35 9.36 5.97
CA ILE A 26 -5.03 8.23 5.32
C ILE A 26 -4.52 6.92 5.91
N VAL A 27 -5.45 6.02 6.24
CA VAL A 27 -5.18 4.62 6.54
C VAL A 27 -5.83 3.78 5.44
N GLN A 28 -5.05 2.88 4.82
CA GLN A 28 -5.59 1.92 3.87
C GLN A 28 -5.60 0.53 4.48
N GLU A 29 -6.78 -0.07 4.54
CA GLU A 29 -6.93 -1.47 4.88
C GLU A 29 -6.71 -2.31 3.63
N SER A 30 -5.67 -3.15 3.66
CA SER A 30 -5.54 -4.18 2.63
C SER A 30 -6.41 -5.38 3.04
N CYS A 31 -7.15 -5.95 2.09
CA CYS A 31 -7.78 -7.27 2.26
C CYS A 31 -6.75 -8.43 2.30
N GLY A 32 -5.44 -8.11 2.32
CA GLY A 32 -4.37 -9.08 2.48
C GLY A 32 -4.05 -9.89 1.23
N ASN A 33 -4.64 -9.61 0.07
CA ASN A 33 -4.44 -10.41 -1.16
C ASN A 33 -2.98 -10.47 -1.64
N ALA A 34 -2.18 -9.45 -1.30
CA ALA A 34 -0.75 -9.35 -1.62
C ALA A 34 0.16 -9.45 -0.39
N VAL A 35 -0.43 -9.55 0.82
CA VAL A 35 0.34 -9.55 2.07
C VAL A 35 0.75 -10.98 2.40
N PRO A 36 2.05 -11.26 2.59
CA PRO A 36 2.52 -12.58 2.98
C PRO A 36 1.85 -13.05 4.28
N LEU A 37 1.60 -14.36 4.36
CA LEU A 37 1.14 -14.97 5.60
C LEU A 37 2.31 -15.00 6.59
N PHE A 38 2.07 -14.53 7.82
CA PHE A 38 3.11 -14.43 8.86
C PHE A 38 3.72 -15.80 9.24
N ASN A 39 2.92 -16.87 9.17
CA ASN A 39 3.31 -18.22 9.64
C ASN A 39 3.61 -19.23 8.52
N SER A 40 3.46 -18.86 7.24
CA SER A 40 3.69 -19.80 6.14
C SER A 40 4.60 -19.18 5.09
N ASN A 41 5.63 -19.91 4.69
CA ASN A 41 6.52 -19.55 3.58
C ASN A 41 5.84 -19.54 2.20
N GLU A 42 4.51 -19.69 2.17
CA GLU A 42 3.72 -19.69 0.93
C GLU A 42 3.18 -18.27 0.65
N GLN A 43 3.48 -17.78 -0.56
CA GLN A 43 2.92 -16.54 -1.08
C GLN A 43 1.46 -16.76 -1.48
N ARG A 44 0.60 -15.77 -1.23
CA ARG A 44 -0.76 -15.76 -1.77
C ARG A 44 -0.67 -15.55 -3.29
N ASP A 45 -1.18 -16.50 -4.07
CA ASP A 45 -1.16 -16.45 -5.54
C ASP A 45 -2.39 -15.76 -6.15
N ILE A 46 -3.21 -15.10 -5.31
CA ILE A 46 -4.49 -14.51 -5.69
C ILE A 46 -4.31 -13.45 -6.79
N LEU A 47 -3.32 -12.57 -6.66
CA LEU A 47 -3.06 -11.53 -7.67
C LEU A 47 -2.57 -12.13 -8.99
N LYS A 48 -1.70 -13.16 -8.91
CA LYS A 48 -1.22 -13.87 -10.09
C LYS A 48 -2.39 -14.54 -10.82
N LYS A 49 -3.21 -15.32 -10.12
CA LYS A 49 -4.42 -15.95 -10.68
C LYS A 49 -5.45 -14.95 -11.18
N TRP A 50 -5.56 -13.78 -10.56
CA TRP A 50 -6.43 -12.71 -11.05
C TRP A 50 -5.90 -12.14 -12.38
N ALA A 51 -4.60 -11.87 -12.48
CA ALA A 51 -3.97 -11.39 -13.70
C ALA A 51 -4.04 -12.42 -14.83
N GLU A 52 -3.76 -13.70 -14.54
CA GLU A 52 -3.88 -14.80 -15.50
C GLU A 52 -5.32 -14.95 -16.04
N ARG A 53 -6.33 -14.80 -15.17
CA ARG A 53 -7.75 -14.84 -15.58
C ARG A 53 -8.18 -13.63 -16.42
N ARG A 54 -7.58 -12.46 -16.19
CA ARG A 54 -7.84 -11.24 -16.98
C ARG A 54 -7.20 -11.33 -18.37
N GLY A 55 -6.03 -11.95 -18.47
CA GLY A 55 -5.22 -11.94 -19.68
C GLY A 55 -4.65 -10.55 -20.00
N GLU A 56 -3.85 -10.46 -21.05
CA GLU A 56 -3.14 -9.22 -21.41
C GLU A 56 -4.09 -8.06 -21.73
N GLN A 57 -5.08 -8.28 -22.60
CA GLN A 57 -6.05 -7.25 -22.95
C GLN A 57 -6.85 -6.80 -21.72
N GLY A 58 -7.36 -7.75 -20.92
CA GLY A 58 -8.13 -7.42 -19.72
C GLY A 58 -7.34 -6.71 -18.63
N LEU A 59 -5.99 -6.80 -18.66
CA LEU A 59 -5.11 -6.00 -17.81
C LEU A 59 -4.93 -4.58 -18.34
N GLN A 60 -4.77 -4.41 -19.66
CA GLN A 60 -4.72 -3.09 -20.29
C GLN A 60 -6.03 -2.32 -20.08
N ASP A 61 -7.18 -2.95 -20.32
CA ASP A 61 -8.50 -2.39 -20.07
C ASP A 61 -8.65 -1.97 -18.59
N TYR A 62 -8.17 -2.82 -17.67
CA TYR A 62 -8.18 -2.49 -16.24
C TYR A 62 -7.28 -1.28 -15.91
N TRP A 63 -6.13 -1.16 -16.55
CA TRP A 63 -5.26 -0.01 -16.34
C TRP A 63 -5.88 1.28 -16.84
N GLU A 64 -6.49 1.25 -18.03
CA GLU A 64 -7.28 2.34 -18.60
C GLU A 64 -8.42 2.77 -17.66
N ASP A 65 -9.17 1.80 -17.14
CA ASP A 65 -10.37 2.08 -16.34
C ASP A 65 -10.08 2.49 -14.89
N ARG A 66 -9.01 1.95 -14.29
CA ARG A 66 -8.84 1.96 -12.82
C ARG A 66 -7.51 2.51 -12.32
N ASN A 67 -6.46 2.52 -13.14
CA ASN A 67 -5.10 2.81 -12.65
C ASN A 67 -4.49 4.08 -13.25
N GLN A 68 -5.24 4.92 -13.95
CA GLN A 68 -4.72 6.18 -14.52
C GLN A 68 -4.37 7.23 -13.44
N GLU A 69 -4.99 7.12 -12.27
CA GLU A 69 -4.77 8.02 -11.14
C GLU A 69 -4.28 7.25 -9.91
N SER A 70 -3.31 7.83 -9.21
CA SER A 70 -2.85 7.35 -7.92
C SER A 70 -3.88 7.65 -6.83
N ILE A 71 -3.71 7.04 -5.66
CA ILE A 71 -4.51 7.33 -4.45
C ILE A 71 -4.54 8.83 -4.09
N TYR A 72 -3.54 9.59 -4.51
CA TYR A 72 -3.45 11.04 -4.28
C TYR A 72 -3.94 11.89 -5.47
N GLY A 73 -4.64 11.28 -6.43
CA GLY A 73 -5.18 11.95 -7.62
C GLY A 73 -4.12 12.42 -8.62
N LYS A 74 -2.88 11.91 -8.51
CA LYS A 74 -1.81 12.22 -9.48
C LYS A 74 -1.83 11.21 -10.64
N PRO A 75 -1.60 11.63 -11.89
CA PRO A 75 -1.43 10.72 -13.02
C PRO A 75 -0.40 9.63 -12.74
N THR A 76 -0.67 8.41 -13.19
CA THR A 76 0.27 7.28 -13.05
C THR A 76 1.11 7.02 -14.30
N ASP A 77 0.66 7.53 -15.46
CA ASP A 77 1.26 7.32 -16.78
C ASP A 77 1.51 5.85 -17.15
N ILE A 78 0.75 4.93 -16.54
CA ILE A 78 0.96 3.48 -16.67
C ILE A 78 0.82 2.98 -18.11
N LEU A 79 0.00 3.62 -18.93
CA LEU A 79 -0.17 3.28 -20.35
C LEU A 79 0.94 3.85 -21.23
N ALA A 80 1.55 4.97 -20.81
CA ALA A 80 2.66 5.58 -21.54
C ALA A 80 3.99 4.82 -21.31
N SER A 81 4.07 4.00 -20.25
CA SER A 81 5.23 3.19 -19.91
C SER A 81 4.86 1.76 -19.51
N PRO A 82 4.48 0.89 -20.48
CA PRO A 82 3.97 -0.46 -20.20
C PRO A 82 4.94 -1.41 -19.47
N ASN A 83 6.22 -1.02 -19.33
CA ASN A 83 7.29 -1.85 -18.75
C ASN A 83 8.00 -1.22 -17.54
N GLY A 84 7.41 -0.22 -16.88
CA GLY A 84 7.89 0.23 -15.56
C GLY A 84 9.32 0.78 -15.50
N VAL A 85 9.89 1.29 -16.60
CA VAL A 85 11.15 2.03 -16.55
C VAL A 85 10.99 3.44 -17.14
N LYS A 86 10.75 4.35 -16.18
CA LYS A 86 11.00 5.81 -16.12
C LYS A 86 10.25 6.78 -17.04
N ALA A 87 9.52 7.68 -16.39
CA ALA A 87 9.61 9.15 -16.54
C ALA A 87 9.20 9.81 -15.21
N SER A 88 9.83 10.84 -14.63
CA SER A 88 11.13 11.49 -14.78
C SER A 88 11.25 12.53 -13.64
N ALA A 89 12.48 12.77 -13.18
CA ALA A 89 13.01 13.95 -12.44
C ALA A 89 12.33 14.40 -11.13
#